data_AF-A3RGY1-F1
#
_entry.id   AF-A3RGY1-F1
#
_cell.length_a   1.000
_cell.length_b   1.000
_cell.length_c   1.000
_cell.angle_alpha   90.00
_cell.angle_beta   90.00
_cell.angle_gamma   90.00
#
_symmetry.space_group_name_H-M   'P 1'
#
loop_
_entity.id
_entity.type
_entity.pdbx_description
1 polymer ?
#
loop_
_entity_poly.entity_id
_entity_poly.type
_entity_poly.pdbx_seq_one_letter_code
_entity_poly.pdbx_strand_id
1 'polypeptide(L)'
;MKALSDPDRLLADGLAAIRGQFRVPDGFPPEVAAAAEAAARRVPDRHADWMQVPFVTLDPASSTDLDQAFAIEPAGADLLLHYAIADVAWFVAEGDPLDVEAWSRGTTLYVPDGKAPLYPPVLSQGAASLLPDGPRPAVVFTVRVAPNGGVVLAGVERAVIRSRAKLAYETVRDEQLPPDFADLTARIEAAEARRGAARVDPPEQEVEHDGEGRFVLRFRPRSQAEDRNAALSLATNMAVADALFAAGTGLFRVMAAPDERAERRLRYTARALGLDWAAGMSLAKFEQRLDAGNPAQAAFMLAIRRAGEGASYVPYVPGLVPWHAAMAATYAHATAPLRRLADRYVVQAALAVANGQTVPAQVSEAFARLPKVMAKADARDGQIERAVIDLAEAAVLAGRAGETFAAIVTDLDERGARIPLGFALLAYDRDRRGLGGLGLLLPLALWLAFLPNAPYLVTDFVHLRDETSMPIWFDVALLTSFAWIGLMLGFVSVYLVQTVVRRHAGAAAGWALVLATFGACGVGVYVGRYLRLNTWDLVVRPLGVLGDVGANVDSPRLLGMSLVTAAFLTVAYAMLYTVLEVAVDDRGD
;
A
#
# COMPACT_ATOMS: atom_id res chain seq x y z
N MET A 1 2.93 4.64 -21.09
CA MET A 1 2.07 3.51 -21.48
C MET A 1 2.07 3.39 -23.01
N LYS A 2 2.72 2.35 -23.56
CA LYS A 2 2.46 1.96 -24.95
C LYS A 2 0.98 1.57 -25.02
N ALA A 3 0.30 1.92 -26.12
CA ALA A 3 -1.15 1.77 -26.25
C ALA A 3 -1.60 0.35 -25.90
N LEU A 4 -2.19 0.19 -24.71
CA LEU A 4 -2.93 -1.00 -24.31
C LEU A 4 -4.19 -1.06 -25.16
N SER A 5 -4.30 -2.08 -26.00
CA SER A 5 -5.49 -2.32 -26.81
C SER A 5 -6.49 -3.11 -25.96
N ASP A 6 -7.44 -2.44 -25.32
CA ASP A 6 -8.48 -3.05 -24.46
C ASP A 6 -9.83 -3.18 -25.20
N PRO A 7 -9.99 -4.12 -26.15
CA PRO A 7 -11.18 -4.22 -26.99
C PRO A 7 -12.45 -4.57 -26.20
N ASP A 8 -12.30 -5.33 -25.12
CA ASP A 8 -13.40 -5.74 -24.25
C ASP A 8 -13.70 -4.71 -23.14
N ARG A 9 -12.95 -3.60 -23.11
CA ARG A 9 -13.06 -2.50 -22.13
C ARG A 9 -12.96 -2.94 -20.67
N LEU A 10 -12.33 -4.08 -20.39
CA LEU A 10 -12.21 -4.63 -19.05
C LEU A 10 -11.38 -3.72 -18.15
N LEU A 11 -10.25 -3.22 -18.67
CA LEU A 11 -9.39 -2.30 -17.94
C LEU A 11 -10.03 -0.91 -17.89
N ALA A 12 -10.57 -0.41 -19.00
CA ALA A 12 -11.16 0.92 -19.09
C ALA A 12 -12.36 1.09 -18.12
N ASP A 13 -13.30 0.14 -18.13
CA ASP A 13 -14.49 0.20 -17.29
C ASP A 13 -14.14 -0.10 -15.82
N GLY A 14 -13.19 -1.02 -15.57
CA GLY A 14 -12.66 -1.29 -14.25
C GLY A 14 -11.96 -0.08 -13.62
N LEU A 15 -11.12 0.62 -14.38
CA LEU A 15 -10.45 1.85 -13.94
C LEU A 15 -11.45 2.98 -13.68
N ALA A 16 -12.50 3.10 -14.49
CA ALA A 16 -13.59 4.05 -14.24
C ALA A 16 -14.35 3.72 -12.94
N ALA A 17 -14.61 2.44 -12.67
CA ALA A 17 -15.22 2.00 -11.41
C ALA A 17 -14.34 2.31 -10.20
N ILE A 18 -13.02 2.06 -10.30
CA ILE A 18 -12.04 2.40 -9.26
C ILE A 18 -12.03 3.91 -8.98
N ARG A 19 -12.02 4.75 -10.03
CA ARG A 19 -12.12 6.20 -9.87
C ARG A 19 -13.36 6.62 -9.10
N GLY A 20 -14.53 6.07 -9.47
CA GLY A 20 -15.79 6.34 -8.78
C GLY A 20 -15.78 5.88 -7.32
N GLN A 21 -15.33 4.65 -7.06
CA GLN A 21 -15.26 4.05 -5.73
C GLN A 21 -14.38 4.87 -4.78
N PHE A 22 -13.19 5.26 -5.23
CA PHE A 22 -12.25 6.03 -4.43
C PHE A 22 -12.41 7.55 -4.59
N ARG A 23 -13.46 8.00 -5.29
CA ARG A 23 -13.83 9.41 -5.54
C ARG A 23 -12.71 10.24 -6.14
N VAL A 24 -11.86 9.64 -6.98
CA VAL A 24 -10.69 10.30 -7.60
C VAL A 24 -11.15 11.61 -8.24
N PRO A 25 -10.58 12.78 -7.90
CA PRO A 25 -11.09 14.04 -8.42
C PRO A 25 -10.89 14.17 -9.94
N ASP A 26 -11.96 14.42 -10.68
CA ASP A 26 -11.92 14.56 -12.15
C ASP A 26 -11.38 15.92 -12.61
N GLY A 27 -11.37 16.92 -11.74
CA GLY A 27 -10.98 18.29 -12.09
C GLY A 27 -10.85 19.18 -10.85
N PHE A 28 -10.79 20.48 -11.08
CA PHE A 28 -10.69 21.49 -10.03
C PHE A 28 -11.95 22.35 -9.99
N PRO A 29 -12.41 22.80 -8.81
CA PRO A 29 -13.49 23.78 -8.72
C PRO A 29 -13.16 25.06 -9.53
N PRO A 30 -14.17 25.75 -10.11
CA PRO A 30 -13.94 26.94 -10.93
C PRO A 30 -13.12 28.04 -10.24
N GLU A 31 -13.32 28.25 -8.95
CA GLU A 31 -12.58 29.20 -8.13
C GLU A 31 -11.09 28.82 -7.99
N VAL A 32 -10.77 27.54 -7.93
CA VAL A 32 -9.40 27.03 -7.87
C VAL A 32 -8.75 27.15 -9.25
N ALA A 33 -9.47 26.85 -10.32
CA ALA A 33 -8.98 27.01 -11.69
C ALA A 33 -8.67 28.48 -12.00
N ALA A 34 -9.55 29.41 -11.63
CA ALA A 34 -9.33 30.85 -11.81
C ALA A 34 -8.13 31.36 -10.99
N ALA A 35 -7.98 30.89 -9.74
CA ALA A 35 -6.81 31.22 -8.90
C ALA A 35 -5.50 30.71 -9.53
N ALA A 36 -5.51 29.51 -10.13
CA ALA A 36 -4.37 28.94 -10.83
C ALA A 36 -3.97 29.75 -12.07
N GLU A 37 -4.94 30.15 -12.90
CA GLU A 37 -4.70 31.01 -14.07
C GLU A 37 -4.08 32.36 -13.69
N ALA A 38 -4.55 32.96 -12.60
CA ALA A 38 -3.97 34.20 -12.07
C ALA A 38 -2.55 33.97 -11.52
N ALA A 39 -2.34 32.89 -10.76
CA ALA A 39 -1.04 32.54 -10.21
C ALA A 39 0.00 32.24 -11.30
N ALA A 40 -0.40 31.56 -12.39
CA ALA A 40 0.48 31.21 -13.50
C ALA A 40 1.09 32.43 -14.22
N ARG A 41 0.48 33.61 -14.08
CA ARG A 41 0.95 34.87 -14.68
C ARG A 41 1.91 35.66 -13.77
N ARG A 42 2.18 35.19 -12.55
CA ARG A 42 3.09 35.87 -11.61
C ARG A 42 4.51 35.85 -12.16
N VAL A 43 5.13 37.03 -12.25
CA VAL A 43 6.53 37.18 -12.65
C VAL A 43 7.41 37.10 -11.40
N PRO A 44 8.40 36.17 -11.33
CA PRO A 44 9.33 36.07 -10.21
C PRO A 44 10.04 37.41 -9.92
N ASP A 45 10.03 37.88 -8.67
CA ASP A 45 10.60 39.18 -8.27
C ASP A 45 11.63 39.10 -7.13
N ARG A 46 11.75 37.94 -6.47
CA ARG A 46 12.63 37.68 -5.31
C ARG A 46 13.63 36.56 -5.59
N HIS A 47 13.85 36.27 -6.86
CA HIS A 47 14.62 35.13 -7.32
C HIS A 47 15.93 35.62 -7.93
N ALA A 48 17.04 35.03 -7.50
CA ALA A 48 18.33 35.23 -8.15
C ALA A 48 18.32 34.71 -9.60
N ASP A 49 19.13 35.28 -10.47
CA ASP A 49 19.26 34.80 -11.85
C ASP A 49 20.26 33.64 -11.92
N TRP A 50 19.74 32.45 -12.21
CA TRP A 50 20.52 31.22 -12.44
C TRP A 50 20.31 30.69 -13.86
N MET A 51 19.78 31.49 -14.78
CA MET A 51 19.43 31.04 -16.14
C MET A 51 20.63 30.58 -16.97
N GLN A 52 21.85 30.99 -16.61
CA GLN A 52 23.08 30.58 -17.30
C GLN A 52 23.60 29.21 -16.83
N VAL A 53 23.23 28.77 -15.63
CA VAL A 53 23.64 27.48 -15.07
C VAL A 53 23.01 26.35 -15.91
N PRO A 54 23.79 25.31 -16.29
CA PRO A 54 23.36 24.29 -17.25
C PRO A 54 22.41 23.24 -16.66
N PHE A 55 21.30 23.65 -16.07
CA PHE A 55 20.31 22.72 -15.55
C PHE A 55 19.70 21.83 -16.63
N VAL A 56 19.48 20.57 -16.29
CA VAL A 56 18.69 19.60 -17.08
C VAL A 56 17.71 18.88 -16.15
N THR A 57 16.63 18.34 -16.71
CA THR A 57 15.76 17.40 -15.97
C THR A 57 15.98 15.98 -16.48
N LEU A 58 15.62 14.98 -15.67
CA LEU A 58 15.73 13.56 -16.02
C LEU A 58 14.54 12.79 -15.45
N ASP A 59 13.58 12.48 -16.33
CA ASP A 59 12.23 12.02 -15.98
C ASP A 59 11.72 10.99 -17.01
N PRO A 60 10.57 10.33 -16.82
CA PRO A 60 9.97 9.51 -17.88
C PRO A 60 9.63 10.36 -19.10
N ALA A 61 9.73 9.80 -20.31
CA ALA A 61 9.45 10.55 -21.55
C ALA A 61 8.07 11.24 -21.56
N SER A 62 7.05 10.63 -20.95
CA SER A 62 5.67 11.13 -20.90
C SER A 62 5.38 12.15 -19.78
N SER A 63 6.33 12.40 -18.86
CA SER A 63 6.13 13.33 -17.74
C SER A 63 5.94 14.79 -18.22
N THR A 64 5.15 15.55 -17.50
CA THR A 64 4.91 16.99 -17.78
C THR A 64 5.05 17.86 -16.55
N ASP A 65 4.96 17.24 -15.38
CA ASP A 65 5.09 17.77 -14.03
C ASP A 65 6.51 17.55 -13.50
N LEU A 66 7.46 18.32 -14.03
CA LEU A 66 8.87 18.20 -13.72
C LEU A 66 9.17 18.99 -12.44
N ASP A 67 9.24 18.28 -11.33
CA ASP A 67 9.55 18.84 -10.00
C ASP A 67 11.00 19.34 -9.90
N GLN A 68 11.91 18.71 -10.65
CA GLN A 68 13.35 18.71 -10.36
C GLN A 68 14.16 19.03 -11.61
N ALA A 69 15.20 19.84 -11.45
CA ALA A 69 16.29 19.99 -12.41
C ALA A 69 17.63 19.97 -11.66
N PHE A 70 18.69 19.53 -12.31
CA PHE A 70 20.01 19.42 -11.68
C PHE A 70 21.13 19.97 -12.56
N ALA A 71 22.13 20.52 -11.88
CA ALA A 71 23.45 20.84 -12.42
C ALA A 71 24.50 20.36 -11.42
N ILE A 72 25.68 20.00 -11.91
CA ILE A 72 26.78 19.49 -11.08
C ILE A 72 28.03 20.29 -11.40
N GLU A 73 28.74 20.73 -10.36
CA GLU A 73 30.02 21.40 -10.48
C GLU A 73 31.08 20.81 -9.53
N PRO A 74 32.36 20.76 -9.92
CA PRO A 74 33.43 20.35 -9.04
C PRO A 74 33.79 21.44 -8.03
N ALA A 75 34.07 21.04 -6.79
CA ALA A 75 34.51 21.94 -5.71
C ALA A 75 35.70 21.33 -4.95
N GLY A 76 36.89 21.43 -5.54
CA GLY A 76 38.08 20.77 -5.01
C GLY A 76 37.96 19.25 -5.14
N ALA A 77 37.99 18.53 -4.02
CA ALA A 77 37.75 17.08 -3.99
C ALA A 77 36.25 16.72 -3.95
N ASP A 78 35.41 17.67 -3.55
CA ASP A 78 33.97 17.47 -3.43
C ASP A 78 33.27 17.78 -4.76
N LEU A 79 32.03 17.33 -4.89
CA LEU A 79 31.13 17.72 -5.96
C LEU A 79 29.95 18.50 -5.37
N LEU A 80 29.48 19.52 -6.06
CA LEU A 80 28.27 20.26 -5.70
C LEU A 80 27.15 19.83 -6.64
N LEU A 81 26.09 19.30 -6.05
CA LEU A 81 24.81 19.11 -6.71
C LEU A 81 23.97 20.36 -6.48
N HIS A 82 23.72 21.13 -7.53
CA HIS A 82 22.67 22.14 -7.54
C HIS A 82 21.37 21.48 -7.96
N TYR A 83 20.47 21.29 -7.01
CA TYR A 83 19.18 20.66 -7.24
C TYR A 83 18.07 21.70 -7.15
N ALA A 84 17.59 22.11 -8.32
CA ALA A 84 16.50 23.06 -8.45
C ALA A 84 15.17 22.33 -8.29
N ILE A 85 14.38 22.77 -7.33
CA ILE A 85 13.04 22.24 -7.02
C ILE A 85 12.00 23.31 -7.36
N ALA A 86 10.91 22.94 -8.03
CA ALA A 86 9.83 23.87 -8.38
C ALA A 86 9.35 24.69 -7.16
N ASP A 87 9.37 26.03 -7.27
CA ASP A 87 8.99 26.93 -6.17
C ASP A 87 7.46 27.07 -6.07
N VAL A 88 6.77 26.01 -5.67
CA VAL A 88 5.30 25.99 -5.56
C VAL A 88 4.77 27.07 -4.62
N ALA A 89 5.53 27.40 -3.56
CA ALA A 89 5.17 28.45 -2.61
C ALA A 89 5.21 29.87 -3.21
N TRP A 90 5.79 30.05 -4.40
CA TRP A 90 5.66 31.29 -5.17
C TRP A 90 4.24 31.46 -5.76
N PHE A 91 3.62 30.35 -6.18
CA PHE A 91 2.33 30.35 -6.84
C PHE A 91 1.16 30.21 -5.87
N VAL A 92 1.36 29.50 -4.76
CA VAL A 92 0.28 29.16 -3.82
C VAL A 92 0.50 29.88 -2.49
N ALA A 93 -0.40 30.80 -2.17
CA ALA A 93 -0.39 31.52 -0.90
C ALA A 93 -1.26 30.78 0.14
N GLU A 94 -0.91 30.92 1.41
CA GLU A 94 -1.67 30.31 2.49
C GLU A 94 -3.13 30.78 2.50
N GLY A 95 -4.06 29.84 2.66
CA GLY A 95 -5.49 30.10 2.73
C GLY A 95 -6.14 30.52 1.41
N ASP A 96 -5.37 30.62 0.32
CA ASP A 96 -5.94 30.85 -1.01
C ASP A 96 -6.66 29.58 -1.53
N PRO A 97 -7.47 29.67 -2.61
CA PRO A 97 -8.20 28.52 -3.13
C PRO A 97 -7.30 27.34 -3.54
N LEU A 98 -6.08 27.58 -4.01
CA LEU A 98 -5.13 26.54 -4.40
C LEU A 98 -4.61 25.81 -3.16
N ASP A 99 -4.32 26.56 -2.09
CA ASP A 99 -3.86 26.01 -0.81
C ASP A 99 -4.92 25.13 -0.16
N VAL A 100 -6.16 25.64 -0.06
CA VAL A 100 -7.29 24.90 0.51
C VAL A 100 -7.52 23.58 -0.23
N GLU A 101 -7.49 23.61 -1.57
CA GLU A 101 -7.64 22.40 -2.38
C GLU A 101 -6.44 21.45 -2.23
N ALA A 102 -5.22 21.96 -2.17
CA ALA A 102 -4.02 21.14 -1.97
C ALA A 102 -4.04 20.43 -0.61
N TRP A 103 -4.52 21.08 0.45
CA TRP A 103 -4.75 20.47 1.76
C TRP A 103 -5.85 19.39 1.75
N SER A 104 -6.84 19.53 0.87
CA SER A 104 -7.89 18.51 0.67
C SER A 104 -7.35 17.27 -0.04
N ARG A 105 -6.50 17.46 -1.06
CA ARG A 105 -5.91 16.39 -1.88
C ARG A 105 -4.73 15.69 -1.22
N GLY A 106 -3.79 16.45 -0.65
CA GLY A 106 -2.55 15.98 -0.03
C GLY A 106 -1.46 15.52 -1.02
N THR A 107 -1.83 14.70 -2.00
CA THR A 107 -0.91 14.17 -3.03
C THR A 107 -1.59 14.11 -4.41
N THR A 108 -0.79 14.06 -5.47
CA THR A 108 -1.26 13.62 -6.79
C THR A 108 -1.58 12.13 -6.73
N LEU A 109 -2.74 11.71 -7.23
CA LEU A 109 -3.11 10.31 -7.37
C LEU A 109 -2.83 9.86 -8.81
N TYR A 110 -2.02 8.81 -8.98
CA TYR A 110 -1.71 8.24 -10.28
C TYR A 110 -2.58 7.02 -10.53
N VAL A 111 -3.22 6.97 -11.70
CA VAL A 111 -3.96 5.81 -12.21
C VAL A 111 -3.40 5.45 -13.58
N PRO A 112 -3.50 4.20 -14.06
CA PRO A 112 -2.87 3.84 -15.32
C PRO A 112 -3.25 4.74 -16.51
N ASP A 113 -4.51 5.13 -16.62
CA ASP A 113 -5.02 5.97 -17.72
C ASP A 113 -4.97 7.48 -17.43
N GLY A 114 -4.29 7.92 -16.36
CA GLY A 114 -4.19 9.35 -16.06
C GLY A 114 -3.70 9.70 -14.67
N LYS A 115 -4.01 10.92 -14.23
CA LYS A 115 -3.66 11.38 -12.88
C LYS A 115 -4.65 12.42 -12.41
N ALA A 116 -4.92 12.44 -11.11
CA ALA A 116 -5.59 13.54 -10.44
C ALA A 116 -4.50 14.38 -9.73
N PRO A 117 -4.03 15.48 -10.34
CA PRO A 117 -2.88 16.22 -9.82
C PRO A 117 -3.22 16.96 -8.53
N LEU A 118 -2.19 17.21 -7.71
CA LEU A 118 -2.29 18.01 -6.49
C LEU A 118 -2.65 19.48 -6.82
N TYR A 119 -2.06 20.04 -7.88
CA TYR A 119 -2.34 21.40 -8.35
C TYR A 119 -2.85 21.41 -9.81
N PRO A 120 -3.64 22.43 -10.20
CA PRO A 120 -4.15 22.55 -11.57
C PRO A 120 -3.05 22.45 -12.64
N PRO A 121 -3.31 21.79 -13.80
CA PRO A 121 -2.31 21.57 -14.84
C PRO A 121 -1.59 22.83 -15.34
N VAL A 122 -2.28 23.97 -15.41
CA VAL A 122 -1.67 25.26 -15.82
C VAL A 122 -0.49 25.66 -14.91
N LEU A 123 -0.51 25.22 -13.65
CA LEU A 123 0.62 25.34 -12.72
C LEU A 123 1.52 24.10 -12.79
N SER A 124 0.98 22.92 -12.45
CA SER A 124 1.77 21.71 -12.21
C SER A 124 2.43 21.14 -13.45
N GLN A 125 1.89 21.38 -14.63
CA GLN A 125 2.40 20.92 -15.92
C GLN A 125 2.81 22.08 -16.82
N GLY A 126 2.90 23.29 -16.25
CA GLY A 126 3.14 24.53 -16.97
C GLY A 126 4.03 25.48 -16.17
N ALA A 127 3.44 26.50 -15.55
CA ALA A 127 4.16 27.63 -14.97
C ALA A 127 5.15 27.25 -13.84
N ALA A 128 4.86 26.20 -13.08
CA ALA A 128 5.74 25.72 -12.01
C ALA A 128 6.61 24.52 -12.43
N SER A 129 6.24 23.81 -13.49
CA SER A 129 7.01 22.67 -14.02
C SER A 129 8.32 23.16 -14.64
N LEU A 130 9.44 22.51 -14.33
CA LEU A 130 10.79 22.88 -14.78
C LEU A 130 11.07 22.48 -16.24
N LEU A 131 10.09 22.68 -17.12
CA LEU A 131 10.16 22.43 -18.56
C LEU A 131 11.25 23.29 -19.23
N PRO A 132 11.86 22.81 -20.33
CA PRO A 132 12.91 23.53 -21.04
C PRO A 132 12.40 24.66 -21.97
N ASP A 133 11.10 24.95 -21.92
CA ASP A 133 10.42 25.91 -22.80
C ASP A 133 10.54 27.37 -22.32
N GLY A 134 11.13 27.62 -21.15
CA GLY A 134 11.40 28.98 -20.68
C GLY A 134 11.95 29.07 -19.25
N PRO A 135 12.11 30.30 -18.74
CA PRO A 135 12.50 30.55 -17.36
C PRO A 135 11.45 30.01 -16.38
N ARG A 136 11.90 29.47 -15.24
CA ARG A 136 11.04 28.92 -14.18
C ARG A 136 11.55 29.28 -12.79
N PRO A 137 10.67 29.70 -11.85
CA PRO A 137 11.05 29.91 -10.47
C PRO A 137 11.28 28.57 -9.76
N ALA A 138 12.40 28.47 -9.07
CA ALA A 138 12.83 27.29 -8.33
C ALA A 138 13.47 27.69 -6.99
N VAL A 139 13.53 26.73 -6.08
CA VAL A 139 14.40 26.76 -4.90
C VAL A 139 15.57 25.82 -5.19
N VAL A 140 16.76 26.37 -5.29
CA VAL A 140 17.99 25.62 -5.58
C VAL A 140 18.64 25.20 -4.26
N PHE A 141 18.69 23.90 -4.03
CA PHE A 141 19.48 23.28 -2.97
C PHE A 141 20.88 23.02 -3.50
N THR A 142 21.89 23.62 -2.87
CA THR A 142 23.29 23.29 -3.15
C THR A 142 23.75 22.26 -2.13
N VAL A 143 23.92 21.01 -2.57
CA VAL A 143 24.30 19.87 -1.75
C VAL A 143 25.75 19.52 -2.07
N ARG A 144 26.61 19.57 -1.06
CA ARG A 144 28.01 19.16 -1.18
C ARG A 144 28.13 17.67 -0.93
N VAL A 145 28.74 16.97 -1.87
CA VAL A 145 28.99 15.52 -1.86
C VAL A 145 30.49 15.26 -1.77
N ALA A 146 30.93 14.79 -0.63
CA ALA A 146 32.34 14.47 -0.38
C ALA A 146 32.79 13.20 -1.16
N PRO A 147 34.10 12.94 -1.32
CA PRO A 147 34.61 11.71 -1.94
C PRO A 147 34.08 10.41 -1.29
N ASN A 148 33.78 10.45 0.00
CA ASN A 148 33.16 9.33 0.72
C ASN A 148 31.62 9.34 0.63
N GLY A 149 31.03 10.11 -0.28
CA GLY A 149 29.58 10.26 -0.46
C GLY A 149 28.82 10.84 0.73
N GLY A 150 29.52 11.40 1.72
CA GLY A 150 28.90 12.21 2.77
C GLY A 150 28.25 13.44 2.14
N VAL A 151 27.02 13.74 2.56
CA VAL A 151 26.23 14.86 2.01
C VAL A 151 26.03 15.93 3.06
N VAL A 152 26.16 17.20 2.66
CA VAL A 152 25.90 18.35 3.52
C VAL A 152 25.15 19.41 2.72
N LEU A 153 24.13 20.01 3.32
CA LEU A 153 23.43 21.14 2.72
C LEU A 153 24.32 22.39 2.82
N ALA A 154 24.87 22.83 1.70
CA ALA A 154 25.80 23.97 1.64
C ALA A 154 25.09 25.32 1.47
N GLY A 155 23.88 25.32 0.91
CA GLY A 155 23.06 26.52 0.76
C GLY A 155 21.71 26.22 0.12
N VAL A 156 20.78 27.15 0.30
CA VAL A 156 19.46 27.12 -0.35
C VAL A 156 19.12 28.53 -0.82
N GLU A 157 18.76 28.69 -2.08
CA GLU A 157 18.45 30.00 -2.67
C GLU A 157 17.20 29.92 -3.56
N ARG A 158 16.37 30.97 -3.56
CA ARG A 158 15.31 31.15 -4.55
C ARG A 158 15.92 31.70 -5.83
N ALA A 159 15.72 31.02 -6.95
CA ALA A 159 16.28 31.41 -8.24
C ALA A 159 15.31 31.21 -9.41
N VAL A 160 15.53 31.98 -10.49
CA VAL A 160 14.96 31.68 -11.80
C VAL A 160 15.98 30.86 -12.57
N ILE A 161 15.59 29.66 -12.97
CA ILE A 161 16.41 28.76 -13.78
C ILE A 161 15.85 28.66 -15.20
N ARG A 162 16.67 28.13 -16.12
CA ARG A 162 16.21 27.68 -17.43
C ARG A 162 16.77 26.29 -17.69
N SER A 163 15.90 25.28 -17.67
CA SER A 163 16.31 23.92 -18.07
C SER A 163 16.71 23.93 -19.54
N ARG A 164 17.88 23.37 -19.85
CA ARG A 164 18.39 23.28 -21.22
C ARG A 164 17.76 22.12 -21.99
N ALA A 165 17.37 21.08 -21.29
CA ALA A 165 16.76 19.89 -21.87
C ALA A 165 15.94 19.12 -20.84
N LYS A 166 14.85 18.50 -21.32
CA LYS A 166 14.18 17.41 -20.63
C LYS A 166 14.78 16.10 -21.13
N LEU A 167 15.54 15.40 -20.30
CA LEU A 167 16.10 14.09 -20.62
C LEU A 167 15.11 13.00 -20.20
N ALA A 168 15.00 11.95 -21.02
CA ALA A 168 14.12 10.82 -20.77
C ALA A 168 14.93 9.61 -20.28
N TYR A 169 14.50 8.94 -19.20
CA TYR A 169 15.18 7.74 -18.68
C TYR A 169 15.44 6.69 -19.76
N GLU A 170 14.49 6.53 -20.67
CA GLU A 170 14.49 5.48 -21.70
C GLU A 170 15.51 5.72 -22.81
N THR A 171 15.95 6.97 -23.02
CA THR A 171 16.77 7.35 -24.19
C THR A 171 18.00 8.20 -23.86
N VAL A 172 18.18 8.59 -22.60
CA VAL A 172 19.31 9.41 -22.17
C VAL A 172 20.62 8.67 -22.42
N ARG A 173 21.63 9.42 -22.88
CA ARG A 173 23.01 8.94 -23.01
C ARG A 173 23.92 9.73 -22.09
N ASP A 174 25.03 9.12 -21.67
CA ASP A 174 25.96 9.71 -20.72
C ASP A 174 26.52 11.07 -21.20
N GLU A 175 26.67 11.28 -22.52
CA GLU A 175 27.18 12.56 -23.06
C GLU A 175 26.19 13.74 -22.93
N GLN A 176 24.91 13.45 -22.63
CA GLN A 176 23.88 14.46 -22.41
C GLN A 176 23.78 14.87 -20.93
N LEU A 177 24.40 14.11 -20.04
CA LEU A 177 24.41 14.34 -18.61
C LEU A 177 25.61 15.23 -18.21
N PRO A 178 25.56 15.91 -17.06
CA PRO A 178 26.72 16.63 -16.54
C PRO A 178 27.94 15.70 -16.43
N PRO A 179 29.17 16.16 -16.76
CA PRO A 179 30.36 15.30 -16.80
C PRO A 179 30.61 14.51 -15.50
N ASP A 180 30.37 15.13 -14.35
CA ASP A 180 30.59 14.52 -13.02
C ASP A 180 29.37 13.74 -12.49
N PHE A 181 28.32 13.54 -13.30
CA PHE A 181 27.09 12.85 -12.88
C PHE A 181 27.35 11.42 -12.41
N ALA A 182 28.13 10.65 -13.18
CA ALA A 182 28.43 9.26 -12.85
C ALA A 182 29.26 9.12 -11.57
N ASP A 183 30.25 10.01 -11.34
CA ASP A 183 31.05 10.03 -10.11
C ASP A 183 30.18 10.43 -8.91
N LEU A 184 29.37 11.48 -9.04
CA LEU A 184 28.47 11.92 -7.99
C LEU A 184 27.52 10.80 -7.54
N THR A 185 26.86 10.12 -8.47
CA THR A 185 25.92 9.03 -8.13
C THR A 185 26.66 7.83 -7.53
N ALA A 186 27.84 7.48 -8.04
CA ALA A 186 28.65 6.39 -7.48
C ALA A 186 29.08 6.68 -6.03
N ARG A 187 29.43 7.94 -5.71
CA ARG A 187 29.75 8.35 -4.33
C ARG A 187 28.54 8.16 -3.41
N ILE A 188 27.34 8.59 -3.85
CA ILE A 188 26.09 8.49 -3.09
C ILE A 188 25.73 7.02 -2.85
N GLU A 189 25.75 6.19 -3.88
CA GLU A 189 25.47 4.74 -3.81
C GLU A 189 26.45 4.03 -2.87
N ALA A 190 27.75 4.35 -2.95
CA ALA A 190 28.74 3.77 -2.07
C ALA A 190 28.54 4.19 -0.60
N ALA A 191 28.07 5.42 -0.36
CA ALA A 191 27.72 5.88 0.99
C ALA A 191 26.46 5.19 1.50
N GLU A 192 25.45 5.00 0.66
CA GLU A 192 24.23 4.24 0.97
C GLU A 192 24.55 2.80 1.38
N ALA A 193 25.39 2.11 0.61
CA ALA A 193 25.86 0.78 0.93
C ALA A 193 26.61 0.73 2.27
N ARG A 194 27.50 1.71 2.54
CA ARG A 194 28.23 1.80 3.82
C ARG A 194 27.33 2.06 5.02
N ARG A 195 26.25 2.84 4.85
CA ARG A 195 25.25 3.07 5.91
C ARG A 195 24.44 1.81 6.23
N GLY A 196 24.45 0.80 5.35
CA GLY A 196 23.64 -0.40 5.50
C GLY A 196 22.16 -0.13 5.20
N ALA A 197 21.87 0.81 4.30
CA ALA A 197 20.52 1.05 3.84
C ALA A 197 19.94 -0.23 3.22
N ALA A 198 18.67 -0.47 3.55
CA ALA A 198 17.88 -1.64 3.22
C ALA A 198 16.79 -1.22 2.23
N ARG A 199 17.21 -0.51 1.17
CA ARG A 199 16.30 0.04 0.17
C ARG A 199 15.99 -1.04 -0.86
N VAL A 200 14.74 -1.49 -0.88
CA VAL A 200 14.23 -2.42 -1.88
C VAL A 200 13.25 -1.67 -2.77
N ASP A 201 13.66 -1.41 -4.00
CA ASP A 201 12.80 -0.84 -5.02
C ASP A 201 12.34 -1.97 -5.96
N PRO A 202 11.15 -2.55 -5.76
CA PRO A 202 10.66 -3.62 -6.63
C PRO A 202 10.50 -3.09 -8.07
N PRO A 203 10.65 -3.96 -9.09
CA PRO A 203 10.37 -3.59 -10.46
C PRO A 203 8.89 -3.21 -10.61
N GLU A 204 8.61 -2.35 -11.59
CA GLU A 204 7.24 -1.98 -11.92
C GLU A 204 6.50 -3.17 -12.53
N GLN A 205 5.19 -3.22 -12.31
CA GLN A 205 4.30 -4.19 -12.97
C GLN A 205 3.64 -3.52 -14.17
N GLU A 206 3.84 -4.08 -15.35
CA GLU A 206 3.19 -3.65 -16.59
C GLU A 206 2.21 -4.71 -17.05
N VAL A 207 1.05 -4.27 -17.53
CA VAL A 207 0.10 -5.12 -18.25
C VAL A 207 0.39 -4.96 -19.74
N GLU A 208 0.62 -6.07 -20.44
CA GLU A 208 0.80 -6.12 -21.89
C GLU A 208 -0.15 -7.14 -22.51
N HIS A 209 -0.23 -7.19 -23.85
CA HIS A 209 -0.82 -8.33 -24.55
C HIS A 209 0.24 -9.34 -24.97
N ASP A 210 -0.08 -10.63 -24.87
CA ASP A 210 0.70 -11.67 -25.52
C ASP A 210 0.42 -11.73 -27.04
N GLY A 211 1.15 -12.61 -27.74
CA GLY A 211 0.97 -12.81 -29.18
C GLY A 211 -0.38 -13.38 -29.61
N GLU A 212 -1.24 -13.75 -28.64
CA GLU A 212 -2.60 -14.25 -28.84
C GLU A 212 -3.66 -13.21 -28.42
N GLY A 213 -3.24 -12.00 -28.03
CA GLY A 213 -4.12 -10.90 -27.65
C GLY A 213 -4.62 -10.95 -26.20
N ARG A 214 -4.07 -11.82 -25.34
CA ARG A 214 -4.45 -11.93 -23.92
C ARG A 214 -3.62 -11.01 -23.04
N PHE A 215 -4.21 -10.49 -21.95
CA PHE A 215 -3.46 -9.72 -20.96
C PHE A 215 -2.41 -10.59 -20.25
N VAL A 216 -1.19 -10.06 -20.11
CA VAL A 216 -0.10 -10.66 -19.34
C VAL A 216 0.55 -9.61 -18.45
N LEU A 217 0.90 -10.02 -17.23
CA LEU A 217 1.66 -9.19 -16.31
C LEU A 217 3.17 -9.39 -16.56
N ARG A 218 3.92 -8.31 -16.69
CA ARG A 218 5.39 -8.33 -16.77
C ARG A 218 5.99 -7.43 -15.72
N PHE A 219 7.16 -7.83 -15.23
CA PHE A 219 8.01 -6.95 -14.43
C PHE A 219 8.92 -6.14 -15.34
N ARG A 220 8.92 -4.82 -15.17
CA ARG A 220 9.87 -3.89 -15.78
C ARG A 220 10.92 -3.50 -14.74
N PRO A 221 12.15 -4.02 -14.84
CA PRO A 221 13.25 -3.56 -14.01
C PRO A 221 13.47 -2.06 -14.21
N ARG A 222 13.89 -1.41 -13.13
CA ARG A 222 14.30 0.00 -13.16
C ARG A 222 15.57 0.13 -14.02
N SER A 223 15.64 1.20 -14.79
CA SER A 223 16.83 1.54 -15.57
C SER A 223 17.89 2.20 -14.69
N GLN A 224 19.16 2.11 -15.10
CA GLN A 224 20.25 2.80 -14.40
C GLN A 224 20.01 4.32 -14.29
N ALA A 225 19.37 4.93 -15.29
CA ALA A 225 19.02 6.34 -15.27
C ALA A 225 18.00 6.68 -14.16
N GLU A 226 17.02 5.81 -13.94
CA GLU A 226 16.04 5.96 -12.85
C GLU A 226 16.70 5.86 -11.47
N ASP A 227 17.64 4.93 -11.30
CA ASP A 227 18.35 4.74 -10.03
C ASP A 227 19.32 5.88 -9.74
N ARG A 228 20.10 6.31 -10.75
CA ARG A 228 20.98 7.47 -10.65
C ARG A 228 20.20 8.76 -10.36
N ASN A 229 19.03 8.97 -10.96
CA ASN A 229 18.18 10.12 -10.62
C ASN A 229 17.65 10.04 -9.18
N ALA A 230 17.25 8.85 -8.73
CA ALA A 230 16.80 8.66 -7.35
C ALA A 230 17.91 8.96 -6.33
N ALA A 231 19.19 8.71 -6.66
CA ALA A 231 20.33 9.06 -5.83
C ALA A 231 20.46 10.57 -5.61
N LEU A 232 20.15 11.41 -6.61
CA LEU A 232 20.15 12.88 -6.46
C LEU A 232 19.12 13.34 -5.43
N SER A 233 17.90 12.80 -5.55
CA SER A 233 16.81 13.07 -4.60
C SER A 233 17.16 12.58 -3.20
N LEU A 234 17.75 11.38 -3.07
CA LEU A 234 18.20 10.83 -1.79
C LEU A 234 19.21 11.76 -1.10
N ALA A 235 20.27 12.16 -1.81
CA ALA A 235 21.30 13.04 -1.28
C ALA A 235 20.72 14.37 -0.78
N THR A 236 19.83 14.99 -1.58
CA THR A 236 19.20 16.26 -1.21
C THR A 236 18.27 16.11 -0.01
N ASN A 237 17.42 15.09 -0.02
CA ASN A 237 16.46 14.82 1.05
C ASN A 237 17.15 14.53 2.39
N MET A 238 18.27 13.81 2.39
CA MET A 238 19.08 13.57 3.59
C MET A 238 19.74 14.86 4.09
N ALA A 239 20.36 15.62 3.21
CA ALA A 239 20.99 16.89 3.57
C ALA A 239 19.98 17.91 4.16
N VAL A 240 18.77 17.96 3.59
CA VAL A 240 17.66 18.77 4.12
C VAL A 240 17.19 18.27 5.48
N ALA A 241 17.02 16.95 5.64
CA ALA A 241 16.62 16.37 6.92
C ALA A 241 17.62 16.71 8.02
N ASP A 242 18.92 16.56 7.77
CA ASP A 242 19.97 16.85 8.74
C ASP A 242 20.00 18.33 9.13
N ALA A 243 19.85 19.23 8.16
CA ALA A 243 19.79 20.67 8.42
C ALA A 243 18.57 21.06 9.27
N LEU A 244 17.38 20.52 8.95
CA LEU A 244 16.16 20.78 9.71
C LEU A 244 16.25 20.20 11.13
N PHE A 245 16.78 18.98 11.27
CA PHE A 245 16.96 18.34 12.57
C PHE A 245 17.92 19.12 13.46
N ALA A 246 19.06 19.58 12.90
CA ALA A 246 20.01 20.43 13.62
C ALA A 246 19.40 21.77 14.06
N ALA A 247 18.47 22.32 13.28
CA ALA A 247 17.73 23.54 13.61
C ALA A 247 16.56 23.33 14.59
N GLY A 248 16.27 22.09 15.00
CA GLY A 248 15.19 21.78 15.94
C GLY A 248 13.79 21.99 15.36
N THR A 249 13.61 21.76 14.06
CA THR A 249 12.34 21.95 13.35
C THR A 249 12.23 21.00 12.16
N GLY A 250 11.11 21.04 11.44
CA GLY A 250 10.91 20.26 10.22
C GLY A 250 9.87 19.15 10.33
N LEU A 251 9.65 18.50 9.19
CA LEU A 251 8.79 17.34 9.03
C LEU A 251 9.59 16.22 8.37
N PHE A 252 9.66 15.09 9.04
CA PHE A 252 10.49 13.95 8.67
C PHE A 252 9.63 12.82 8.14
N ARG A 253 10.17 12.04 7.20
CA ARG A 253 9.59 10.79 6.76
C ARG A 253 10.27 9.68 7.55
N VAL A 254 9.51 8.99 8.40
CA VAL A 254 10.01 7.90 9.26
C VAL A 254 9.44 6.57 8.82
N MET A 255 10.21 5.51 9.02
CA MET A 255 9.81 4.15 8.68
C MET A 255 10.47 3.18 9.67
N ALA A 256 9.68 2.31 10.29
CA ALA A 256 10.19 1.22 11.11
C ALA A 256 10.70 0.07 10.24
N ALA A 257 11.67 -0.69 10.75
CA ALA A 257 12.04 -1.96 10.14
C ALA A 257 10.89 -2.97 10.29
N PRO A 258 10.76 -3.96 9.39
CA PRO A 258 9.80 -5.06 9.56
C PRO A 258 9.97 -5.74 10.93
N ASP A 259 8.86 -6.06 11.58
CA ASP A 259 8.87 -6.76 12.87
C ASP A 259 9.25 -8.24 12.70
N GLU A 260 9.53 -8.93 13.81
CA GLU A 260 9.91 -10.36 13.75
C GLU A 260 8.82 -11.24 13.13
N ARG A 261 7.55 -10.86 13.24
CA ARG A 261 6.44 -11.60 12.63
C ARG A 261 6.48 -11.46 11.11
N ALA A 262 6.71 -10.25 10.61
CA ALA A 262 6.89 -9.95 9.20
C ALA A 262 8.11 -10.66 8.63
N GLU A 263 9.25 -10.64 9.34
CA GLU A 263 10.45 -11.36 8.89
C GLU A 263 10.20 -12.88 8.80
N ARG A 264 9.51 -13.47 9.80
CA ARG A 264 9.15 -14.90 9.73
C ARG A 264 8.28 -15.22 8.52
N ARG A 265 7.28 -14.38 8.20
CA ARG A 265 6.47 -14.54 6.99
C ARG A 265 7.32 -14.45 5.73
N LEU A 266 8.19 -13.45 5.64
CA LEU A 266 9.11 -13.30 4.52
C LEU A 266 10.03 -14.53 4.37
N ARG A 267 10.49 -15.15 5.45
CA ARG A 267 11.28 -16.39 5.37
C ARG A 267 10.49 -17.56 4.78
N TYR A 268 9.20 -17.68 5.08
CA TYR A 268 8.34 -18.66 4.41
C TYR A 268 8.19 -18.32 2.92
N THR A 269 7.91 -17.05 2.58
CA THR A 269 7.80 -16.60 1.20
C THR A 269 9.08 -16.84 0.40
N ALA A 270 10.26 -16.58 0.98
CA ALA A 270 11.56 -16.83 0.34
C ALA A 270 11.74 -18.32 0.02
N ARG A 271 11.45 -19.22 0.96
CA ARG A 271 11.49 -20.68 0.73
C ARG A 271 10.51 -21.11 -0.37
N ALA A 272 9.31 -20.56 -0.34
CA ALA A 272 8.27 -20.79 -1.33
C ALA A 272 8.77 -20.40 -2.73
N LEU A 273 9.44 -19.25 -2.85
CA LEU A 273 10.02 -18.73 -4.09
C LEU A 273 11.37 -19.38 -4.45
N GLY A 274 11.84 -20.38 -3.70
CA GLY A 274 13.11 -21.07 -3.94
C GLY A 274 14.36 -20.21 -3.68
N LEU A 275 14.24 -19.18 -2.85
CA LEU A 275 15.35 -18.26 -2.55
C LEU A 275 16.19 -18.75 -1.37
N ASP A 276 17.51 -18.75 -1.53
CA ASP A 276 18.45 -19.15 -0.49
C ASP A 276 18.69 -18.03 0.53
N TRP A 277 17.77 -17.92 1.49
CA TRP A 277 17.92 -17.03 2.64
C TRP A 277 18.43 -17.80 3.87
N ALA A 278 19.75 -17.79 4.06
CA ALA A 278 20.41 -18.43 5.20
C ALA A 278 19.85 -17.97 6.57
N ALA A 279 19.74 -18.91 7.53
CA ALA A 279 19.13 -18.67 8.83
C ALA A 279 19.79 -17.54 9.66
N GLY A 280 21.12 -17.38 9.55
CA GLY A 280 21.87 -16.33 10.26
C GLY A 280 21.98 -15.00 9.51
N MET A 281 21.40 -14.88 8.31
CA MET A 281 21.46 -13.67 7.51
C MET A 281 20.27 -12.76 7.84
N SER A 282 20.56 -11.49 8.16
CA SER A 282 19.51 -10.47 8.35
C SER A 282 18.79 -10.16 7.04
N LEU A 283 17.54 -9.69 7.14
CA LEU A 283 16.75 -9.26 5.99
C LEU A 283 17.50 -8.20 5.17
N ALA A 284 18.04 -7.14 5.79
CA ALA A 284 18.80 -6.09 5.10
C ALA A 284 19.97 -6.62 4.25
N LYS A 285 20.72 -7.63 4.73
CA LYS A 285 21.81 -8.24 3.96
C LYS A 285 21.31 -9.14 2.84
N PHE A 286 20.12 -9.71 2.99
CA PHE A 286 19.50 -10.54 1.98
C PHE A 286 18.94 -9.66 0.85
N GLU A 287 18.30 -8.55 1.19
CA GLU A 287 17.75 -7.55 0.27
C GLU A 287 18.80 -7.01 -0.70
N GLN A 288 20.02 -6.74 -0.22
CA GLN A 288 21.15 -6.28 -1.04
C GLN A 288 21.61 -7.28 -2.11
N ARG A 289 21.16 -8.54 -2.05
CA ARG A 289 21.48 -9.58 -3.04
C ARG A 289 20.33 -9.85 -4.01
N LEU A 290 19.19 -9.19 -3.85
CA LEU A 290 18.04 -9.39 -4.71
C LEU A 290 18.26 -8.74 -6.08
N ASP A 291 17.92 -9.47 -7.12
CA ASP A 291 17.96 -9.07 -8.52
C ASP A 291 16.52 -8.88 -9.03
N ALA A 292 16.17 -7.63 -9.35
CA ALA A 292 14.86 -7.28 -9.91
C ALA A 292 14.61 -7.91 -11.30
N GLY A 293 15.66 -8.36 -12.00
CA GLY A 293 15.55 -9.09 -13.26
C GLY A 293 15.09 -10.54 -13.11
N ASN A 294 15.23 -11.11 -11.90
CA ASN A 294 14.75 -12.46 -11.61
C ASN A 294 13.28 -12.41 -11.10
N PRO A 295 12.30 -13.04 -11.78
CA PRO A 295 10.89 -12.95 -11.40
C PRO A 295 10.58 -13.40 -9.96
N ALA A 296 11.27 -14.43 -9.46
CA ALA A 296 11.07 -14.92 -8.10
C ALA A 296 11.59 -13.90 -7.07
N GLN A 297 12.74 -13.29 -7.35
CA GLN A 297 13.31 -12.25 -6.47
C GLN A 297 12.50 -10.95 -6.56
N ALA A 298 12.05 -10.55 -7.75
CA ALA A 298 11.12 -9.43 -7.94
C ALA A 298 9.82 -9.60 -7.16
N ALA A 299 9.21 -10.78 -7.21
CA ALA A 299 8.02 -11.10 -6.40
C ALA A 299 8.32 -11.02 -4.90
N PHE A 300 9.52 -11.43 -4.48
CA PHE A 300 9.96 -11.31 -3.09
C PHE A 300 10.19 -9.84 -2.67
N MET A 301 10.74 -8.99 -3.54
CA MET A 301 10.88 -7.55 -3.29
C MET A 301 9.52 -6.89 -3.06
N LEU A 302 8.48 -7.29 -3.81
CA LEU A 302 7.11 -6.86 -3.54
C LEU A 302 6.57 -7.37 -2.21
N ALA A 303 6.90 -8.61 -1.83
CA ALA A 303 6.54 -9.15 -0.52
C ALA A 303 7.18 -8.35 0.62
N ILE A 304 8.45 -7.96 0.50
CA ILE A 304 9.15 -7.07 1.44
C ILE A 304 8.42 -5.73 1.57
N ARG A 305 8.12 -5.07 0.43
CA ARG A 305 7.40 -3.79 0.41
C ARG A 305 6.06 -3.88 1.14
N ARG A 306 5.34 -5.00 1.01
CA ARG A 306 4.05 -5.26 1.69
C ARG A 306 4.18 -5.64 3.16
N ALA A 307 5.33 -6.17 3.57
CA ALA A 307 5.54 -6.67 4.93
C ALA A 307 5.87 -5.55 5.94
N GLY A 308 6.38 -4.41 5.48
CA GLY A 308 6.64 -3.25 6.34
C GLY A 308 5.37 -2.50 6.77
N GLU A 309 5.43 -1.78 7.88
CA GLU A 309 4.32 -0.94 8.39
C GLU A 309 4.10 0.36 7.58
N GLY A 310 4.81 0.52 6.45
CA GLY A 310 4.83 1.74 5.66
C GLY A 310 5.63 2.87 6.32
N ALA A 311 5.77 3.97 5.60
CA ALA A 311 6.39 5.18 6.12
C ALA A 311 5.33 6.23 6.49
N SER A 312 5.65 7.10 7.44
CA SER A 312 4.75 8.16 7.90
C SER A 312 5.49 9.49 8.07
N TYR A 313 4.75 10.59 8.13
CA TYR A 313 5.31 11.91 8.40
C TYR A 313 5.24 12.22 9.90
N VAL A 314 6.35 12.66 10.48
CA VAL A 314 6.45 13.02 11.90
C VAL A 314 7.15 14.38 12.03
N PRO A 315 6.56 15.35 12.74
CA PRO A 315 7.22 16.64 12.99
C PRO A 315 8.43 16.45 13.91
N TYR A 316 9.32 17.43 13.94
CA TYR A 316 10.40 17.46 14.93
C TYR A 316 9.88 17.28 16.37
N VAL A 317 10.53 16.41 17.12
CA VAL A 317 10.29 16.21 18.56
C VAL A 317 11.63 16.29 19.28
N PRO A 318 11.81 17.20 20.26
CA PRO A 318 13.04 17.30 21.04
C PRO A 318 13.43 15.95 21.67
N GLY A 319 14.70 15.58 21.51
CA GLY A 319 15.26 14.35 22.10
C GLY A 319 14.93 13.05 21.34
N LEU A 320 14.16 13.12 20.25
CA LEU A 320 13.85 11.96 19.41
C LEU A 320 14.47 12.12 18.03
N VAL A 321 15.33 11.18 17.62
CA VAL A 321 15.88 11.15 16.26
C VAL A 321 14.84 10.50 15.32
N PRO A 322 14.32 11.23 14.32
CA PRO A 322 13.37 10.67 13.37
C PRO A 322 14.08 9.73 12.39
N TRP A 323 13.82 8.43 12.50
CA TRP A 323 14.58 7.41 11.77
C TRP A 323 13.79 6.79 10.61
N HIS A 324 14.44 6.64 9.45
CA HIS A 324 13.91 5.91 8.31
C HIS A 324 14.72 4.63 8.07
N ALA A 325 14.19 3.48 8.49
CA ALA A 325 14.90 2.20 8.45
C ALA A 325 15.45 1.83 7.06
N ALA A 326 14.65 1.98 6.00
CA ALA A 326 15.10 1.66 4.65
C ALA A 326 16.27 2.53 4.17
N MET A 327 16.34 3.80 4.57
CA MET A 327 17.45 4.71 4.20
C MET A 327 18.64 4.62 5.15
N ALA A 328 18.45 3.97 6.31
CA ALA A 328 19.37 3.97 7.45
C ALA A 328 19.84 5.39 7.84
N ALA A 329 18.92 6.35 7.85
CA ALA A 329 19.20 7.76 8.11
C ALA A 329 17.96 8.54 8.57
N THR A 330 18.19 9.76 9.07
CA THR A 330 17.22 10.87 9.07
C THR A 330 16.83 11.20 7.63
N TYR A 331 15.53 11.35 7.37
CA TYR A 331 15.02 11.55 6.01
C TYR A 331 13.80 12.47 5.99
N ALA A 332 13.72 13.31 4.97
CA ALA A 332 12.60 14.22 4.73
C ALA A 332 12.25 14.20 3.23
N HIS A 333 11.02 14.55 2.87
CA HIS A 333 10.67 14.75 1.46
C HIS A 333 10.71 16.24 1.14
N ALA A 334 11.59 16.65 0.24
CA ALA A 334 11.76 18.03 -0.20
C ALA A 334 11.81 18.19 -1.73
N THR A 335 11.76 17.09 -2.48
CA THR A 335 12.14 17.08 -3.90
C THR A 335 10.95 16.93 -4.85
N ALA A 336 9.72 16.86 -4.38
CA ALA A 336 8.54 16.68 -5.24
C ALA A 336 7.30 17.53 -4.85
N PRO A 337 7.43 18.86 -4.72
CA PRO A 337 6.35 19.72 -4.25
C PRO A 337 5.17 19.86 -5.21
N LEU A 338 5.28 19.55 -6.51
CA LEU A 338 4.17 19.56 -7.47
C LEU A 338 3.19 18.40 -7.23
N ARG A 339 3.65 17.32 -6.60
CA ARG A 339 2.84 16.11 -6.36
C ARG A 339 2.69 15.73 -4.90
N ARG A 340 3.43 16.33 -3.96
CA ARG A 340 3.29 16.08 -2.52
C ARG A 340 3.22 17.40 -1.75
N LEU A 341 2.16 17.57 -0.96
CA LEU A 341 1.92 18.78 -0.18
C LEU A 341 3.02 19.02 0.88
N ALA A 342 3.49 17.96 1.52
CA ALA A 342 4.51 18.03 2.57
C ALA A 342 5.80 18.72 2.07
N ASP A 343 6.26 18.36 0.88
CA ASP A 343 7.48 18.89 0.28
C ASP A 343 7.44 20.43 0.16
N ARG A 344 6.29 21.02 -0.17
CA ARG A 344 6.15 22.50 -0.24
C ARG A 344 6.52 23.18 1.09
N TYR A 345 6.17 22.58 2.22
CA TYR A 345 6.47 23.13 3.54
C TYR A 345 7.90 22.81 4.01
N VAL A 346 8.39 21.61 3.69
CA VAL A 346 9.78 21.23 3.97
C VAL A 346 10.75 22.14 3.20
N VAL A 347 10.47 22.44 1.93
CA VAL A 347 11.27 23.36 1.11
C VAL A 347 11.32 24.77 1.71
N GLN A 348 10.17 25.30 2.16
CA GLN A 348 10.11 26.61 2.80
C GLN A 348 10.90 26.66 4.12
N ALA A 349 10.80 25.62 4.95
CA ALA A 349 11.57 25.55 6.18
C ALA A 349 13.07 25.43 5.92
N ALA A 350 13.47 24.60 4.94
CA ALA A 350 14.87 24.42 4.59
C ALA A 350 15.48 25.71 4.02
N LEU A 351 14.72 26.45 3.19
CA LEU A 351 15.12 27.77 2.71
C LEU A 351 15.37 28.76 3.86
N ALA A 352 14.47 28.82 4.84
CA ALA A 352 14.65 29.70 6.00
C ALA A 352 15.87 29.28 6.84
N VAL A 353 15.96 28.00 7.21
CA VAL A 353 17.04 27.46 8.05
C VAL A 353 18.41 27.64 7.42
N ALA A 354 18.57 27.32 6.14
CA ALA A 354 19.85 27.46 5.44
C ALA A 354 20.33 28.92 5.34
N ASN A 355 19.41 29.88 5.43
CA ASN A 355 19.71 31.32 5.41
C ASN A 355 19.74 31.95 6.82
N GLY A 356 19.76 31.14 7.89
CA GLY A 356 19.80 31.62 9.27
C GLY A 356 18.54 32.36 9.71
N GLN A 357 17.43 32.18 9.00
CA GLN A 357 16.14 32.80 9.28
C GLN A 357 15.28 31.88 10.13
N THR A 358 14.38 32.47 10.92
CA THR A 358 13.36 31.71 11.64
C THR A 358 12.36 31.10 10.64
N VAL A 359 12.02 29.82 10.81
CA VAL A 359 10.96 29.18 10.02
C VAL A 359 9.65 29.94 10.24
N PRO A 360 8.93 30.34 9.17
CA PRO A 360 7.66 31.05 9.30
C PRO A 360 6.68 30.29 10.20
N ALA A 361 5.94 31.01 11.04
CA ALA A 361 5.02 30.42 12.01
C ALA A 361 4.03 29.46 11.35
N GLN A 362 3.54 29.83 10.18
CA GLN A 362 2.54 29.06 9.44
C GLN A 362 3.10 27.75 8.85
N VAL A 363 4.40 27.72 8.53
CA VAL A 363 5.09 26.48 8.15
C VAL A 363 5.23 25.55 9.35
N SER A 364 5.60 26.11 10.51
CA SER A 364 5.67 25.34 11.77
C SER A 364 4.30 24.79 12.20
N GLU A 365 3.23 25.58 12.07
CA GLU A 365 1.86 25.15 12.34
C GLU A 365 1.39 24.07 11.34
N ALA A 366 1.81 24.17 10.07
CA ALA A 366 1.52 23.15 9.07
C ALA A 366 2.15 21.80 9.44
N PHE A 367 3.36 21.75 10.01
CA PHE A 367 4.00 20.51 10.43
C PHE A 367 3.20 19.72 11.47
N ALA A 368 2.40 20.38 12.31
CA ALA A 368 1.51 19.70 13.24
C ALA A 368 0.29 19.06 12.54
N ARG A 369 -0.15 19.62 11.41
CA ARG A 369 -1.35 19.20 10.67
C ARG A 369 -1.05 18.19 9.56
N LEU A 370 0.10 18.32 8.90
CA LEU A 370 0.51 17.52 7.75
C LEU A 370 0.51 16.01 7.99
N PRO A 371 0.95 15.46 9.14
CA PRO A 371 0.93 14.02 9.38
C PRO A 371 -0.42 13.36 9.10
N LYS A 372 -1.51 13.96 9.61
CA LYS A 372 -2.86 13.42 9.43
C LYS A 372 -3.34 13.53 7.97
N VAL A 373 -3.02 14.64 7.31
CA VAL A 373 -3.44 14.91 5.94
C VAL A 373 -2.71 13.99 4.97
N MET A 374 -1.40 13.88 5.12
CA MET A 374 -0.59 12.99 4.30
C MET A 374 -0.91 11.52 4.57
N ALA A 375 -1.16 11.10 5.81
CA ALA A 375 -1.57 9.73 6.09
C ALA A 375 -2.89 9.35 5.41
N LYS A 376 -3.87 10.27 5.38
CA LYS A 376 -5.13 10.07 4.66
C LYS A 376 -4.91 9.98 3.15
N ALA A 377 -4.04 10.84 2.61
CA ALA A 377 -3.71 10.85 1.18
C ALA A 377 -2.96 9.57 0.78
N ASP A 378 -1.90 9.19 1.51
CA ASP A 378 -1.11 7.96 1.30
C ASP A 378 -2.01 6.71 1.41
N ALA A 379 -2.93 6.65 2.38
CA ALA A 379 -3.85 5.53 2.52
C ALA A 379 -4.80 5.38 1.32
N ARG A 380 -5.29 6.51 0.79
CA ARG A 380 -6.16 6.53 -0.40
C ARG A 380 -5.38 6.13 -1.66
N ASP A 381 -4.18 6.66 -1.83
CA ASP A 381 -3.29 6.32 -2.95
C ASP A 381 -2.97 4.81 -2.95
N GLY A 382 -2.57 4.25 -1.80
CA GLY A 382 -2.30 2.82 -1.66
C GLY A 382 -3.53 1.93 -1.86
N GLN A 383 -4.75 2.40 -1.55
CA GLN A 383 -5.99 1.68 -1.87
C GLN A 383 -6.26 1.65 -3.38
N ILE A 384 -6.01 2.76 -4.07
CA ILE A 384 -6.14 2.86 -5.53
C ILE A 384 -5.08 1.98 -6.21
N GLU A 385 -3.80 2.08 -5.80
CA GLU A 385 -2.70 1.25 -6.31
C GLU A 385 -3.06 -0.24 -6.20
N ARG A 386 -3.55 -0.67 -5.03
CA ARG A 386 -3.98 -2.05 -4.82
C ARG A 386 -5.15 -2.45 -5.71
N ALA A 387 -6.20 -1.64 -5.79
CA ALA A 387 -7.36 -1.95 -6.63
C ALA A 387 -7.01 -2.02 -8.12
N VAL A 388 -6.06 -1.20 -8.58
CA VAL A 388 -5.53 -1.24 -9.94
C VAL A 388 -4.76 -2.53 -10.20
N ILE A 389 -3.91 -2.95 -9.27
CA ILE A 389 -3.18 -4.22 -9.36
C ILE A 389 -4.17 -5.40 -9.36
N ASP A 390 -5.15 -5.40 -8.45
CA ASP A 390 -6.18 -6.46 -8.38
C ASP A 390 -6.98 -6.54 -9.70
N LEU A 391 -7.31 -5.39 -10.30
CA LEU A 391 -7.97 -5.34 -11.61
C LEU A 391 -7.08 -5.91 -12.73
N ALA A 392 -5.80 -5.54 -12.74
CA ALA A 392 -4.85 -6.06 -13.71
C ALA A 392 -4.69 -7.58 -13.58
N GLU A 393 -4.52 -8.10 -12.36
CA GLU A 393 -4.40 -9.53 -12.09
C GLU A 393 -5.70 -10.27 -12.45
N ALA A 394 -6.87 -9.71 -12.14
CA ALA A 394 -8.17 -10.26 -12.54
C ALA A 394 -8.34 -10.29 -14.07
N ALA A 395 -7.90 -9.24 -14.78
CA ALA A 395 -7.94 -9.18 -16.23
C ALA A 395 -7.04 -10.24 -16.88
N VAL A 396 -5.87 -10.53 -16.30
CA VAL A 396 -4.97 -11.61 -16.75
C VAL A 396 -5.60 -13.01 -16.56
N LEU A 397 -6.45 -13.18 -15.54
CA LEU A 397 -7.14 -14.43 -15.25
C LEU A 397 -8.51 -14.55 -15.94
N ALA A 398 -8.99 -13.48 -16.59
CA ALA A 398 -10.27 -13.47 -17.27
C ALA A 398 -10.31 -14.54 -18.38
N GLY A 399 -11.42 -15.28 -18.47
CA GLY A 399 -11.60 -16.36 -19.44
C GLY A 399 -10.92 -17.68 -19.09
N ARG A 400 -10.15 -17.74 -17.98
CA ARG A 400 -9.38 -18.95 -17.58
C ARG A 400 -10.05 -19.77 -16.47
N ALA A 401 -11.36 -19.58 -16.29
CA ALA A 401 -12.13 -20.27 -15.28
C ALA A 401 -12.22 -21.78 -15.60
N GLY A 402 -11.69 -22.61 -14.70
CA GLY A 402 -11.64 -24.07 -14.87
C GLY A 402 -10.26 -24.61 -15.24
N GLU A 403 -9.32 -23.73 -15.59
CA GLU A 403 -7.91 -24.10 -15.77
C GLU A 403 -7.22 -24.39 -14.43
N THR A 404 -6.19 -25.23 -14.45
CA THR A 404 -5.35 -25.54 -13.29
C THR A 404 -3.99 -24.86 -13.43
N PHE A 405 -3.47 -24.35 -12.33
CA PHE A 405 -2.24 -23.56 -12.29
C PHE A 405 -1.29 -24.09 -11.21
N ALA A 406 0.00 -24.05 -11.49
CA ALA A 406 1.00 -24.15 -10.43
C ALA A 406 0.91 -22.87 -9.57
N ALA A 407 0.77 -23.05 -8.26
CA ALA A 407 0.66 -21.96 -7.29
C ALA A 407 1.54 -22.26 -6.09
N ILE A 408 1.93 -21.21 -5.37
CA ILE A 408 2.74 -21.31 -4.17
C ILE A 408 2.01 -20.56 -3.06
N VAL A 409 1.83 -21.22 -1.92
CA VAL A 409 1.20 -20.60 -0.75
C VAL A 409 2.18 -19.61 -0.13
N THR A 410 1.86 -18.32 -0.24
CA THR A 410 2.69 -17.22 0.27
C THR A 410 2.25 -16.70 1.63
N ASP A 411 0.99 -16.94 2.00
CA ASP A 411 0.41 -16.61 3.31
C ASP A 411 -0.69 -17.62 3.69
N LEU A 412 -0.89 -17.82 4.98
CA LEU A 412 -1.94 -18.67 5.54
C LEU A 412 -2.78 -17.81 6.49
N ASP A 413 -3.98 -17.42 6.06
CA ASP A 413 -4.88 -16.63 6.90
C ASP A 413 -5.88 -17.51 7.66
N GLU A 414 -5.64 -17.72 8.94
CA GLU A 414 -6.55 -18.48 9.83
C GLU A 414 -7.73 -17.64 10.36
N ARG A 415 -7.88 -16.38 9.94
CA ARG A 415 -8.87 -15.46 10.51
C ARG A 415 -10.31 -15.94 10.37
N GLY A 416 -10.67 -16.56 9.24
CA GLY A 416 -12.06 -16.94 8.93
C GLY A 416 -12.75 -17.80 10.01
N ALA A 417 -12.04 -18.78 10.57
CA ALA A 417 -12.59 -19.70 11.57
C ALA A 417 -12.62 -19.13 13.01
N ARG A 418 -11.83 -18.08 13.29
CA ARG A 418 -11.77 -17.44 14.63
C ARG A 418 -12.83 -16.34 14.79
N ILE A 419 -13.30 -15.76 13.70
CA ILE A 419 -14.30 -14.67 13.70
C ILE A 419 -15.61 -15.08 14.38
N PRO A 420 -16.22 -16.26 14.09
CA PRO A 420 -17.43 -16.70 14.80
C PRO A 420 -17.22 -16.79 16.31
N LEU A 421 -16.12 -17.39 16.76
CA LEU A 421 -15.81 -17.49 18.18
C LEU A 421 -15.68 -16.11 18.84
N GLY A 422 -15.04 -15.15 18.17
CA GLY A 422 -14.94 -13.77 18.68
C GLY A 422 -16.31 -13.12 18.89
N PHE A 423 -17.23 -13.24 17.93
CA PHE A 423 -18.58 -12.71 18.07
C PHE A 423 -19.42 -13.46 19.12
N ALA A 424 -19.27 -14.78 19.22
CA ALA A 424 -19.93 -15.58 20.27
C ALA A 424 -19.44 -15.21 21.68
N LEU A 425 -18.14 -15.00 21.87
CA LEU A 425 -17.55 -14.53 23.12
C LEU A 425 -18.06 -13.12 23.48
N LEU A 426 -18.15 -12.23 22.49
CA LEU A 426 -18.70 -10.89 22.69
C LEU A 426 -20.18 -10.93 23.10
N ALA A 427 -20.99 -11.78 22.47
CA ALA A 427 -22.38 -11.98 22.84
C ALA A 427 -22.50 -12.55 24.27
N TYR A 428 -21.69 -13.56 24.60
CA TYR A 428 -21.66 -14.20 25.92
C TYR A 428 -21.19 -13.27 27.05
N ASP A 429 -20.18 -12.44 26.80
CA ASP A 429 -19.71 -11.44 27.77
C ASP A 429 -20.75 -10.33 28.01
N ARG A 430 -21.41 -9.86 26.94
CA ARG A 430 -22.51 -8.89 27.06
C ARG A 430 -23.71 -9.45 27.83
N ASP A 431 -24.08 -10.69 27.54
CA ASP A 431 -25.10 -11.45 28.27
C ASP A 431 -24.79 -11.50 29.77
N ARG A 432 -23.56 -11.89 30.12
CA ARG A 432 -23.09 -11.93 31.52
C ARG A 432 -23.11 -10.57 32.22
N ARG A 433 -22.91 -9.48 31.48
CA ARG A 433 -22.95 -8.10 32.00
C ARG A 433 -24.36 -7.52 32.06
N GLY A 434 -25.40 -8.30 31.73
CA GLY A 434 -26.80 -7.86 31.77
C GLY A 434 -27.21 -6.97 30.59
N LEU A 435 -26.39 -6.88 29.54
CA LEU A 435 -26.70 -6.13 28.32
C LEU A 435 -27.55 -6.99 27.37
N GLY A 436 -28.85 -7.10 27.67
CA GLY A 436 -29.82 -7.86 26.86
C GLY A 436 -30.40 -7.09 25.66
N GLY A 437 -31.20 -7.78 24.83
CA GLY A 437 -31.96 -7.16 23.74
C GLY A 437 -31.13 -6.78 22.50
N LEU A 438 -31.28 -5.55 22.01
CA LEU A 438 -30.62 -5.04 20.79
C LEU A 438 -29.08 -5.14 20.84
N GLY A 439 -28.48 -5.11 22.04
CA GLY A 439 -27.03 -5.24 22.24
C GLY A 439 -26.46 -6.63 21.90
N LEU A 440 -27.31 -7.66 21.86
CA LEU A 440 -26.94 -9.02 21.48
C LEU A 440 -27.23 -9.33 20.01
N LEU A 441 -28.18 -8.62 19.38
CA LEU A 441 -28.61 -8.90 18.01
C LEU A 441 -27.48 -8.76 16.99
N LEU A 442 -26.70 -7.69 17.06
CA LEU A 442 -25.62 -7.46 16.09
C LEU A 442 -24.49 -8.50 16.23
N PRO A 443 -23.93 -8.78 17.42
CA PRO A 443 -22.96 -9.87 17.59
C PRO A 443 -23.48 -11.23 17.16
N LEU A 444 -24.74 -11.56 17.46
CA LEU A 444 -25.34 -12.85 17.08
C LEU A 444 -25.59 -12.96 15.57
N ALA A 445 -26.01 -11.88 14.92
CA ALA A 445 -26.18 -11.84 13.46
C ALA A 445 -24.84 -12.01 12.74
N LEU A 446 -23.79 -11.31 13.20
CA LEU A 446 -22.44 -11.45 12.66
C LEU A 446 -21.86 -12.84 12.95
N TRP A 447 -22.07 -13.39 14.14
CA TRP A 447 -21.69 -14.77 14.46
C TRP A 447 -22.31 -15.76 13.47
N LEU A 448 -23.64 -15.69 13.25
CA LEU A 448 -24.34 -16.61 12.35
C LEU A 448 -23.88 -16.48 10.90
N ALA A 449 -23.61 -15.25 10.44
CA ALA A 449 -23.13 -14.99 9.08
C ALA A 449 -21.75 -15.64 8.81
N PHE A 450 -20.85 -15.60 9.79
CA PHE A 450 -19.49 -16.13 9.66
C PHE A 450 -19.35 -17.60 10.05
N LEU A 451 -20.32 -18.18 10.78
CA LEU A 451 -20.25 -19.56 11.26
C LEU A 451 -20.06 -20.62 10.15
N PRO A 452 -20.67 -20.51 8.95
CA PRO A 452 -20.50 -21.51 7.89
C PRO A 452 -19.04 -21.73 7.46
N ASN A 453 -18.13 -20.79 7.72
CA ASN A 453 -16.70 -20.95 7.43
C ASN A 453 -16.05 -22.09 8.23
N ALA A 454 -16.56 -22.42 9.42
CA ALA A 454 -16.04 -23.54 10.21
C ALA A 454 -16.27 -24.91 9.55
N PRO A 455 -17.52 -25.32 9.24
CA PRO A 455 -17.77 -26.57 8.53
C PRO A 455 -17.32 -26.54 7.06
N TYR A 456 -17.18 -25.37 6.44
CA TYR A 456 -16.69 -25.25 5.06
C TYR A 456 -15.31 -25.88 4.87
N LEU A 457 -14.41 -25.75 5.85
CA LEU A 457 -13.06 -26.32 5.81
C LEU A 457 -13.05 -27.85 5.63
N VAL A 458 -14.08 -28.54 6.11
CA VAL A 458 -14.24 -30.00 5.92
C VAL A 458 -14.41 -30.36 4.44
N THR A 459 -14.98 -29.44 3.65
CA THR A 459 -15.22 -29.69 2.23
C THR A 459 -13.95 -29.52 1.38
N ASP A 460 -12.85 -29.02 1.93
CA ASP A 460 -11.57 -28.91 1.22
C ASP A 460 -10.90 -30.25 0.94
N PHE A 461 -11.34 -31.32 1.61
CA PHE A 461 -10.93 -32.70 1.27
C PHE A 461 -11.28 -33.10 -0.17
N VAL A 462 -12.25 -32.44 -0.81
CA VAL A 462 -12.56 -32.64 -2.25
C VAL A 462 -11.37 -32.27 -3.15
N HIS A 463 -10.43 -31.45 -2.65
CA HIS A 463 -9.23 -31.03 -3.38
C HIS A 463 -8.02 -31.92 -3.14
N LEU A 464 -8.13 -32.98 -2.31
CA LEU A 464 -7.06 -33.98 -2.19
C LEU A 464 -6.83 -34.66 -3.54
N ARG A 465 -5.66 -34.43 -4.12
CA ARG A 465 -5.19 -35.05 -5.35
C ARG A 465 -3.76 -35.51 -5.17
N ASP A 466 -3.41 -36.59 -5.87
CA ASP A 466 -2.06 -37.17 -5.88
C ASP A 466 -1.15 -36.46 -6.92
N GLU A 467 -1.32 -35.14 -7.07
CA GLU A 467 -0.68 -34.32 -8.12
C GLU A 467 0.33 -33.32 -7.53
N THR A 468 0.49 -33.28 -6.20
CA THR A 468 1.42 -32.38 -5.50
C THR A 468 2.81 -33.01 -5.35
N SER A 469 3.84 -32.18 -5.26
CA SER A 469 5.21 -32.63 -4.95
C SER A 469 5.39 -33.08 -3.50
N MET A 470 4.37 -32.89 -2.66
CA MET A 470 4.34 -33.33 -1.27
C MET A 470 3.65 -34.70 -1.15
N PRO A 471 4.07 -35.57 -0.22
CA PRO A 471 3.37 -36.81 0.02
C PRO A 471 1.92 -36.55 0.46
N ILE A 472 0.96 -37.30 -0.10
CA ILE A 472 -0.48 -37.15 0.19
C ILE A 472 -0.84 -37.15 1.68
N TRP A 473 -0.08 -37.88 2.52
CA TRP A 473 -0.30 -37.91 3.97
C TRP A 473 -0.10 -36.53 4.62
N PHE A 474 0.78 -35.69 4.06
CA PHE A 474 1.02 -34.33 4.54
C PHE A 474 -0.21 -33.46 4.31
N ASP A 475 -0.77 -33.50 3.10
CA ASP A 475 -1.98 -32.74 2.76
C ASP A 475 -3.19 -33.24 3.55
N VAL A 476 -3.31 -34.56 3.76
CA VAL A 476 -4.32 -35.14 4.65
C VAL A 476 -4.14 -34.63 6.08
N ALA A 477 -2.93 -34.64 6.63
CA ALA A 477 -2.67 -34.16 7.99
C ALA A 477 -2.99 -32.66 8.13
N LEU A 478 -2.59 -31.86 7.13
CA LEU A 478 -2.83 -30.42 7.10
C LEU A 478 -4.32 -30.09 7.05
N LEU A 479 -5.05 -30.64 6.07
CA LEU A 479 -6.49 -30.43 5.91
C LEU A 479 -7.27 -30.94 7.13
N THR A 480 -6.88 -32.09 7.67
CA THR A 480 -7.46 -32.62 8.92
C THR A 480 -7.25 -31.66 10.08
N SER A 481 -6.04 -31.09 10.23
CA SER A 481 -5.75 -30.15 11.32
C SER A 481 -6.59 -28.87 11.22
N PHE A 482 -6.72 -28.28 10.03
CA PHE A 482 -7.52 -27.08 9.81
C PHE A 482 -9.02 -27.35 9.97
N ALA A 483 -9.53 -28.43 9.38
CA ALA A 483 -10.92 -28.82 9.52
C ALA A 483 -11.25 -29.11 10.99
N TRP A 484 -10.37 -29.80 11.73
CA TRP A 484 -10.55 -30.09 13.15
C TRP A 484 -10.57 -28.82 14.00
N ILE A 485 -9.55 -27.96 13.86
CA ILE A 485 -9.47 -26.70 14.62
C ILE A 485 -10.67 -25.81 14.30
N GLY A 486 -11.00 -25.65 13.02
CA GLY A 486 -12.12 -24.84 12.57
C GLY A 486 -13.46 -25.34 13.11
N LEU A 487 -13.72 -26.65 13.03
CA LEU A 487 -14.92 -27.26 13.60
C LEU A 487 -14.98 -27.10 15.12
N MET A 488 -13.88 -27.32 15.84
CA MET A 488 -13.84 -27.17 17.29
C MET A 488 -14.14 -25.73 17.72
N LEU A 489 -13.52 -24.74 17.08
CA LEU A 489 -13.80 -23.32 17.34
C LEU A 489 -15.26 -22.97 17.01
N GLY A 490 -15.77 -23.50 15.90
CA GLY A 490 -17.18 -23.37 15.51
C GLY A 490 -18.12 -23.95 16.56
N PHE A 491 -17.88 -25.17 17.04
CA PHE A 491 -18.70 -25.81 18.06
C PHE A 491 -18.62 -25.10 19.41
N VAL A 492 -17.44 -24.65 19.85
CA VAL A 492 -17.31 -23.83 21.06
C VAL A 492 -18.13 -22.54 20.91
N SER A 493 -18.11 -21.91 19.74
CA SER A 493 -18.93 -20.71 19.49
C SER A 493 -20.44 -21.01 19.59
N VAL A 494 -20.90 -22.14 19.03
CA VAL A 494 -22.30 -22.61 19.12
C VAL A 494 -22.67 -22.91 20.57
N TYR A 495 -21.79 -23.53 21.34
CA TYR A 495 -22.01 -23.81 22.76
C TYR A 495 -22.19 -22.54 23.60
N LEU A 496 -21.36 -21.52 23.36
CA LEU A 496 -21.50 -20.23 24.02
C LEU A 496 -22.84 -19.58 23.70
N VAL A 497 -23.25 -19.56 22.43
CA VAL A 497 -24.54 -18.97 22.03
C VAL A 497 -25.72 -19.81 22.53
N GLN A 498 -25.64 -21.15 22.48
CA GLN A 498 -26.65 -22.03 23.05
C GLN A 498 -26.80 -21.78 24.55
N THR A 499 -25.71 -21.51 25.27
CA THR A 499 -25.75 -21.16 26.69
C THR A 499 -26.49 -19.85 26.94
N VAL A 500 -26.24 -18.81 26.13
CA VAL A 500 -26.96 -17.53 26.19
C VAL A 500 -28.46 -17.73 25.98
N VAL A 501 -28.85 -18.47 24.94
CA VAL A 501 -30.26 -18.75 24.65
C VAL A 501 -30.91 -19.64 25.71
N ARG A 502 -30.19 -20.65 26.22
CA ARG A 502 -30.67 -21.52 27.30
C ARG A 502 -31.00 -20.74 28.57
N ARG A 503 -30.21 -19.72 28.91
CA ARG A 503 -30.48 -18.84 30.06
C ARG A 503 -31.77 -18.02 29.90
N HIS A 504 -32.09 -17.62 28.68
CA HIS A 504 -33.22 -16.72 28.39
C HIS A 504 -34.52 -17.46 28.05
N ALA A 505 -34.43 -18.59 27.35
CA ALA A 505 -35.55 -19.26 26.72
C ALA A 505 -35.58 -20.78 26.98
N GLY A 506 -34.65 -21.31 27.80
CA GLY A 506 -34.61 -22.71 28.20
C GLY A 506 -33.89 -23.65 27.22
N ALA A 507 -33.73 -24.90 27.65
CA ALA A 507 -32.94 -25.90 26.92
C ALA A 507 -33.53 -26.27 25.55
N ALA A 508 -34.86 -26.35 25.44
CA ALA A 508 -35.54 -26.65 24.19
C ALA A 508 -35.27 -25.57 23.13
N ALA A 509 -35.32 -24.29 23.51
CA ALA A 509 -34.99 -23.18 22.61
C ALA A 509 -33.51 -23.18 22.22
N GLY A 510 -32.61 -23.53 23.15
CA GLY A 510 -31.19 -23.70 22.86
C GLY A 510 -30.92 -24.77 21.79
N TRP A 511 -31.54 -25.94 21.91
CA TRP A 511 -31.41 -27.00 20.89
C TRP A 511 -32.09 -26.66 19.57
N ALA A 512 -33.24 -25.98 19.60
CA ALA A 512 -33.89 -25.50 18.39
C ALA A 512 -32.99 -24.52 17.61
N LEU A 513 -32.29 -23.62 18.33
CA LEU A 513 -31.27 -22.75 17.73
C LEU A 513 -30.16 -23.57 17.06
N VAL A 514 -29.58 -24.53 17.77
CA VAL A 514 -28.48 -25.37 17.24
C VAL A 514 -28.88 -26.04 15.93
N LEU A 515 -30.07 -26.65 15.88
CA LEU A 515 -30.57 -27.30 14.66
C LEU A 515 -30.78 -26.30 13.51
N ALA A 516 -31.38 -25.14 13.80
CA ALA A 516 -31.57 -24.09 12.81
C ALA A 516 -30.22 -23.55 12.28
N THR A 517 -29.26 -23.33 13.17
CA THR A 517 -27.92 -22.85 12.85
C THR A 517 -27.15 -23.86 11.99
N PHE A 518 -27.20 -25.16 12.30
CA PHE A 518 -26.54 -26.18 11.46
C PHE A 518 -27.21 -26.36 10.11
N GLY A 519 -28.54 -26.22 10.02
CA GLY A 519 -29.25 -26.10 8.75
C GLY A 519 -28.74 -24.93 7.91
N ALA A 520 -28.62 -23.74 8.53
CA ALA A 520 -28.07 -22.55 7.88
C ALA A 520 -26.59 -22.72 7.47
N CYS A 521 -25.77 -23.42 8.27
CA CYS A 521 -24.40 -23.77 7.90
C CYS A 521 -24.36 -24.68 6.67
N GLY A 522 -25.26 -25.66 6.56
CA GLY A 522 -25.39 -26.51 5.37
C GLY A 522 -25.63 -25.70 4.10
N VAL A 523 -26.55 -24.72 4.17
CA VAL A 523 -26.80 -23.77 3.08
C VAL A 523 -25.55 -22.93 2.81
N GLY A 524 -24.90 -22.40 3.85
CA GLY A 524 -23.68 -21.59 3.71
C GLY A 524 -22.52 -22.36 3.07
N VAL A 525 -22.34 -23.64 3.39
CA VAL A 525 -21.35 -24.51 2.74
C VAL A 525 -21.67 -24.71 1.27
N TYR A 526 -22.94 -24.90 0.91
CA TYR A 526 -23.36 -24.98 -0.49
C TYR A 526 -23.08 -23.68 -1.24
N VAL A 527 -23.47 -22.54 -0.65
CA VAL A 527 -23.26 -21.20 -1.20
C VAL A 527 -21.79 -20.96 -1.48
N GLY A 528 -20.92 -21.26 -0.51
CA GLY A 528 -19.47 -21.14 -0.70
C GLY A 528 -18.93 -22.07 -1.77
N ARG A 529 -19.30 -23.36 -1.74
CA ARG A 529 -18.64 -24.39 -2.56
C ARG A 529 -19.14 -24.40 -4.01
N TYR A 530 -20.41 -24.10 -4.24
CA TYR A 530 -21.05 -24.22 -5.55
C TYR A 530 -21.42 -22.89 -6.18
N LEU A 531 -21.86 -21.91 -5.39
CA LEU A 531 -22.15 -20.57 -5.90
C LEU A 531 -20.92 -19.66 -5.87
N ARG A 532 -19.82 -20.09 -5.20
CA ARG A 532 -18.55 -19.36 -5.05
C ARG A 532 -18.71 -17.97 -4.42
N LEU A 533 -19.75 -17.81 -3.60
CA LEU A 533 -19.99 -16.60 -2.82
C LEU A 533 -19.28 -16.73 -1.46
N ASN A 534 -18.74 -15.64 -0.95
CA ASN A 534 -18.07 -15.57 0.35
C ASN A 534 -18.91 -14.79 1.37
N THR A 535 -18.47 -14.77 2.63
CA THR A 535 -19.22 -14.12 3.72
C THR A 535 -19.37 -12.60 3.53
N TRP A 536 -18.48 -11.94 2.80
CA TRP A 536 -18.61 -10.51 2.51
C TRP A 536 -19.70 -10.20 1.49
N ASP A 537 -20.07 -11.15 0.62
CA ASP A 537 -21.17 -10.96 -0.32
C ASP A 537 -22.52 -10.78 0.42
N LEU A 538 -22.68 -11.39 1.59
CA LEU A 538 -23.83 -11.14 2.48
C LEU A 538 -23.89 -9.70 3.00
N VAL A 539 -22.75 -9.03 3.13
CA VAL A 539 -22.65 -7.66 3.61
C VAL A 539 -22.80 -6.66 2.47
N VAL A 540 -22.16 -6.93 1.33
CA VAL A 540 -22.11 -6.01 0.18
C VAL A 540 -23.33 -6.15 -0.72
N ARG A 541 -23.88 -7.36 -0.89
CA ARG A 541 -25.00 -7.67 -1.80
C ARG A 541 -26.03 -8.64 -1.19
N PRO A 542 -26.64 -8.33 -0.03
CA PRO A 542 -27.51 -9.26 0.69
C PRO A 542 -28.69 -9.78 -0.15
N LEU A 543 -29.35 -8.91 -0.93
CA LEU A 543 -30.47 -9.29 -1.79
C LEU A 543 -30.04 -10.19 -2.96
N GLY A 544 -28.81 -10.02 -3.46
CA GLY A 544 -28.24 -10.87 -4.50
C GLY A 544 -28.04 -12.30 -3.98
N VAL A 545 -27.39 -12.43 -2.83
CA VAL A 545 -27.18 -13.74 -2.19
C VAL A 545 -28.51 -14.46 -1.91
N LEU A 546 -29.52 -13.75 -1.40
CA LEU A 546 -30.85 -14.32 -1.19
C LEU A 546 -31.53 -14.75 -2.51
N GLY A 547 -31.35 -13.96 -3.58
CA GLY A 547 -31.84 -14.32 -4.91
C GLY A 547 -31.16 -15.58 -5.45
N ASP A 548 -29.84 -15.69 -5.33
CA ASP A 548 -29.06 -16.84 -5.81
C ASP A 548 -29.39 -18.12 -5.03
N VAL A 549 -29.59 -18.02 -3.72
CA VAL A 549 -30.06 -19.14 -2.89
C VAL A 549 -31.50 -19.51 -3.26
N GLY A 550 -32.39 -18.52 -3.41
CA GLY A 550 -33.78 -18.74 -3.78
C GLY A 550 -33.93 -19.42 -5.14
N ALA A 551 -33.12 -19.04 -6.12
CA ALA A 551 -33.08 -19.67 -7.44
C ALA A 551 -32.62 -21.14 -7.41
N ASN A 552 -31.94 -21.56 -6.34
CA ASN A 552 -31.43 -22.92 -6.16
C ASN A 552 -32.17 -23.70 -5.06
N VAL A 553 -33.28 -23.20 -4.53
CA VAL A 553 -33.99 -23.81 -3.39
C VAL A 553 -34.45 -25.25 -3.66
N ASP A 554 -34.86 -25.54 -4.89
CA ASP A 554 -35.31 -26.86 -5.33
C ASP A 554 -34.15 -27.74 -5.83
N SER A 555 -32.90 -27.26 -5.75
CA SER A 555 -31.73 -28.04 -6.18
C SER A 555 -31.55 -29.26 -5.29
N PRO A 556 -31.58 -30.50 -5.85
CA PRO A 556 -31.32 -31.71 -5.08
C PRO A 556 -29.95 -31.68 -4.40
N ARG A 557 -29.00 -30.94 -4.98
CA ARG A 557 -27.65 -30.76 -4.45
C ARG A 557 -27.65 -29.84 -3.22
N LEU A 558 -28.39 -28.74 -3.24
CA LEU A 558 -28.53 -27.85 -2.07
C LEU A 558 -29.17 -28.61 -0.90
N LEU A 559 -30.28 -29.30 -1.18
CA LEU A 559 -31.00 -30.08 -0.18
C LEU A 559 -30.13 -31.20 0.39
N GLY A 560 -29.50 -31.99 -0.48
CA GLY A 560 -28.64 -33.09 -0.08
C GLY A 560 -27.44 -32.64 0.74
N MET A 561 -26.69 -31.62 0.28
CA MET A 561 -25.54 -31.10 1.01
C MET A 561 -25.97 -30.50 2.36
N SER A 562 -27.03 -29.70 2.37
CA SER A 562 -27.49 -29.05 3.61
C SER A 562 -27.92 -30.06 4.66
N LEU A 563 -28.65 -31.11 4.25
CA LEU A 563 -29.08 -32.19 5.15
C LEU A 563 -27.89 -32.99 5.69
N VAL A 564 -26.95 -33.39 4.82
CA VAL A 564 -25.78 -34.17 5.23
C VAL A 564 -24.88 -33.36 6.15
N THR A 565 -24.58 -32.11 5.81
CA THR A 565 -23.78 -31.21 6.66
C THR A 565 -24.47 -30.97 7.99
N ALA A 566 -25.77 -30.65 8.00
CA ALA A 566 -26.50 -30.42 9.24
C ALA A 566 -26.54 -31.66 10.13
N ALA A 567 -26.77 -32.85 9.56
CA ALA A 567 -26.76 -34.11 10.30
C ALA A 567 -25.39 -34.40 10.90
N PHE A 568 -24.33 -34.28 10.11
CA PHE A 568 -22.94 -34.45 10.56
C PHE A 568 -22.60 -33.51 11.72
N LEU A 569 -22.88 -32.21 11.57
CA LEU A 569 -22.61 -31.21 12.60
C LEU A 569 -23.43 -31.45 13.86
N THR A 570 -24.70 -31.86 13.73
CA THR A 570 -25.57 -32.14 14.87
C THR A 570 -25.02 -33.31 15.69
N VAL A 571 -24.64 -34.41 15.04
CA VAL A 571 -24.07 -35.59 15.73
C VAL A 571 -22.75 -35.24 16.39
N ALA A 572 -21.82 -34.61 15.66
CA ALA A 572 -20.52 -34.22 16.19
C ALA A 572 -20.64 -33.23 17.37
N TYR A 573 -21.54 -32.26 17.26
CA TYR A 573 -21.80 -31.31 18.33
C TYR A 573 -22.45 -31.96 19.54
N ALA A 574 -23.40 -32.87 19.37
CA ALA A 574 -24.04 -33.59 20.47
C ALA A 574 -23.01 -34.40 21.27
N MET A 575 -22.04 -35.04 20.60
CA MET A 575 -20.93 -35.73 21.27
C MET A 575 -20.10 -34.77 22.12
N LEU A 576 -19.69 -33.63 21.56
CA LEU A 576 -18.94 -32.61 22.30
C LEU A 576 -19.75 -32.03 23.46
N TYR A 577 -21.03 -31.72 23.24
CA TYR A 577 -21.95 -31.19 24.25
C TYR A 577 -22.06 -32.14 25.45
N THR A 578 -22.16 -33.44 25.18
CA THR A 578 -22.23 -34.46 26.24
C THR A 578 -20.94 -34.50 27.08
N VAL A 579 -19.78 -34.42 26.43
CA VAL A 579 -18.48 -34.37 27.13
C VAL A 579 -18.35 -33.09 27.97
N LEU A 580 -18.81 -31.95 27.44
CA LEU A 580 -18.75 -30.66 28.15
C LEU A 580 -19.72 -30.61 29.34
N GLU A 581 -20.94 -31.15 29.23
CA GLU A 581 -21.87 -31.26 30.36
C GLU A 581 -21.31 -32.17 31.46
N VAL A 582 -20.79 -33.35 31.11
CA VAL A 582 -20.17 -34.26 32.08
C VAL A 582 -19.00 -33.59 32.82
N ALA A 583 -18.16 -32.83 32.11
CA ALA A 583 -17.03 -32.11 32.70
C ALA A 583 -17.45 -30.90 33.57
N VAL A 584 -18.68 -30.39 33.41
CA VAL A 584 -19.23 -29.29 34.21
C VAL A 584 -19.92 -29.84 35.46
N ASP A 585 -20.63 -30.96 35.37
CA ASP A 585 -21.25 -31.64 36.51
C ASP A 585 -20.20 -32.14 37.53
N ASP A 586 -19.02 -32.60 37.08
CA ASP A 586 -17.90 -33.03 37.94
C ASP A 586 -17.21 -31.88 38.71
N ARG A 587 -17.51 -30.60 38.41
CA ARG A 587 -17.01 -29.42 39.16
C ARG A 587 -18.07 -28.84 40.12
N GLY A 588 -19.17 -29.57 40.31
CA GLY A 588 -20.30 -29.20 41.15
C GLY A 588 -20.25 -29.71 42.59
N ASP A 589 -19.12 -30.30 43.04
CA ASP A 589 -18.82 -30.61 44.45
C ASP A 589 -17.68 -29.73 44.99
#